data_AF-A0AAW2STA1-F1
#
_entry.id   AF-A0AAW2STA1-F1
#
_cell.length_a   1.000
_cell.length_b   1.000
_cell.length_c   1.000
_cell.angle_alpha   90.00
_cell.angle_beta   90.00
_cell.angle_gamma   90.00
#
_symmetry.space_group_name_H-M   'P 1'
#
loop_
_entity.id
_entity.type
_entity.pdbx_description
1 polymer ?
#
loop_
_entity_poly.entity_id
_entity_poly.type
_entity_poly.pdbx_seq_one_letter_code
_entity_poly.pdbx_strand_id
1 'polypeptide(L)'
;MALLSVLALPDINETFNVTTDTSSSAVGAVLSQQGCPLAFFNKKLTGRMRASSTYIRELYAVTELLKNGVSICWVRPSEFSRITKALRSS
;
A
#
# COMPACT_ATOMS: atom_id res chain seq x y z
N MET A 1 10.13 -20.43 2.46
CA MET A 1 8.85 -20.89 1.88
C MET A 1 7.84 -19.78 2.07
N ALA A 2 7.54 -18.99 1.04
CA ALA A 2 6.48 -17.97 1.09
C ALA A 2 5.26 -18.55 0.38
N LEU A 3 4.42 -19.27 1.13
CA LEU A 3 3.12 -19.70 0.64
C LEU A 3 2.22 -18.47 0.75
N LEU A 4 2.03 -17.81 -0.39
CA LEU A 4 0.88 -16.97 -0.76
C LEU A 4 0.19 -16.36 0.46
N SER A 5 0.46 -15.08 0.80
CA SER A 5 -0.23 -14.35 1.87
C SER A 5 -1.73 -14.63 1.79
N VAL A 6 -2.17 -15.56 2.64
CA VAL A 6 -3.58 -15.91 2.79
C VAL A 6 -4.22 -14.66 3.35
N LEU A 7 -5.21 -14.18 2.61
CA LEU A 7 -6.09 -13.08 2.95
C LEU A 7 -6.62 -13.29 4.37
N ALA A 8 -5.99 -12.62 5.34
CA ALA A 8 -6.50 -12.58 6.70
C ALA A 8 -7.80 -11.78 6.69
N LEU A 9 -8.83 -12.29 7.36
CA LEU A 9 -10.06 -11.53 7.57
C LEU A 9 -9.74 -10.33 8.47
N PRO A 10 -10.19 -9.11 8.11
CA PRO A 10 -9.97 -7.95 8.96
C PRO A 10 -10.74 -8.13 10.26
N ASP A 11 -10.04 -8.13 11.38
CA ASP A 11 -10.68 -8.10 12.70
C ASP A 11 -10.86 -6.65 13.13
N ILE A 12 -12.10 -6.27 13.47
CA ILE A 12 -12.43 -4.90 13.86
C ILE A 12 -11.97 -4.59 15.28
N ASN A 13 -11.75 -5.61 16.11
CA ASN A 13 -11.35 -5.43 17.51
C ASN A 13 -9.84 -5.20 17.68
N GLU A 14 -9.08 -5.43 16.63
CA GLU A 14 -7.62 -5.43 16.65
C GLU A 14 -7.08 -4.20 15.92
N THR A 15 -5.90 -3.74 16.31
CA THR A 15 -5.36 -2.48 15.78
C THR A 15 -4.85 -2.65 14.35
N PHE A 16 -5.26 -1.74 13.47
CA PHE A 16 -4.73 -1.63 12.12
C PHE A 16 -3.46 -0.78 12.10
N ASN A 17 -2.40 -1.29 11.47
CA ASN A 17 -1.16 -0.55 11.24
C ASN A 17 -1.04 -0.19 9.76
N VAL A 18 -0.94 1.11 9.46
CA VAL A 18 -0.77 1.63 8.12
C VAL A 18 0.66 2.11 7.93
N THR A 19 1.36 1.48 7.00
CA THR A 19 2.72 1.88 6.62
C THR A 19 2.68 2.51 5.25
N THR A 20 3.14 3.76 5.13
CA THR A 20 3.28 4.46 3.85
C THR A 20 4.73 4.49 3.41
N ASP A 21 4.96 4.31 2.11
CA ASP A 21 6.26 4.49 1.49
C ASP A 21 6.13 5.38 0.26
N THR A 22 6.96 6.42 0.19
CA THR A 22 6.85 7.43 -0.86
C THR A 22 8.19 7.74 -1.48
N SER A 23 8.18 7.83 -2.80
CA SER A 23 9.35 8.20 -3.60
C SER A 23 9.03 9.44 -4.44
N SER A 24 10.06 9.94 -5.12
CA SER A 24 9.92 11.03 -6.10
C SER A 24 8.96 10.69 -7.24
N SER A 25 8.77 9.39 -7.54
CA SER A 25 8.08 8.91 -8.74
C SER A 25 6.79 8.12 -8.48
N ALA A 26 6.65 7.54 -7.29
CA ALA A 26 5.54 6.67 -6.92
C ALA A 26 5.23 6.77 -5.42
N VAL A 27 4.01 6.37 -5.06
CA VAL A 27 3.52 6.38 -3.69
C VAL A 27 2.84 5.04 -3.40
N GLY A 28 3.04 4.52 -2.20
CA GLY A 28 2.44 3.28 -1.74
C GLY A 28 2.01 3.34 -0.28
N ALA A 29 1.04 2.51 0.07
CA ALA A 29 0.59 2.31 1.43
C ALA A 29 0.19 0.85 1.64
N VAL A 30 0.45 0.33 2.84
CA VAL A 30 0.16 -1.03 3.24
C VAL A 30 -0.67 -0.98 4.52
N LEU A 31 -1.83 -1.63 4.49
CA LEU A 31 -2.63 -1.92 5.67
C LEU A 31 -2.20 -3.29 6.19
N SER A 32 -1.84 -3.37 7.46
CA SER A 32 -1.44 -4.61 8.11
C SER A 32 -2.07 -4.73 9.50
N GLN A 33 -2.25 -5.96 9.94
CA GLN A 33 -2.80 -6.30 11.25
C GLN A 33 -2.03 -7.52 11.77
N GLN A 34 -1.55 -7.45 13.02
CA GLN A 34 -0.78 -8.54 13.65
C GLN A 34 0.42 -9.04 12.81
N GLY A 35 1.03 -8.15 12.01
CA GLY A 35 2.14 -8.51 11.11
C GLY A 35 1.71 -9.16 9.79
N CYS A 36 0.40 -9.38 9.59
CA CYS A 36 -0.18 -9.86 8.35
C CYS A 36 -0.67 -8.67 7.50
N PRO A 37 -0.28 -8.57 6.22
CA PRO A 37 -0.80 -7.53 5.36
C PRO A 37 -2.25 -7.84 4.92
N LEU A 38 -3.13 -6.86 5.02
CA LEU A 38 -4.55 -6.94 4.67
C LEU A 38 -4.83 -6.30 3.30
N ALA A 39 -4.28 -5.11 3.06
CA ALA A 39 -4.53 -4.37 1.85
C ALA A 39 -3.29 -3.58 1.43
N PHE A 40 -3.18 -3.32 0.14
CA PHE A 40 -2.08 -2.57 -0.43
C PHE A 40 -2.61 -1.56 -1.45
N PHE A 41 -1.99 -0.40 -1.45
CA PHE A 41 -2.20 0.62 -2.46
C PHE A 41 -0.84 1.02 -3.02
N ASN A 42 -0.73 1.13 -4.33
CA ASN A 42 0.40 1.77 -4.96
C ASN A 42 -0.05 2.48 -6.23
N LYS A 43 0.59 3.61 -6.52
CA LYS A 43 0.31 4.38 -7.72
C LYS A 43 1.54 5.17 -8.15
N LYS A 44 1.80 5.18 -9.45
CA LYS A 44 2.80 6.09 -10.04
C LYS A 44 2.27 7.51 -9.99
N LEU A 45 3.09 8.44 -9.49
CA LEU A 45 2.73 9.84 -9.35
C LEU A 45 2.73 10.51 -10.73
N THR A 46 1.66 11.22 -11.04
CA THR A 46 1.56 12.11 -12.21
C THR A 46 2.32 13.42 -11.93
N GLY A 47 2.66 14.18 -12.98
CA GLY A 47 3.49 15.39 -12.86
C GLY A 47 3.02 16.39 -11.79
N ARG A 48 1.69 16.57 -11.65
CA ARG A 48 1.10 17.43 -10.59
C ARG A 48 1.37 16.88 -9.19
N MET A 49 1.23 15.57 -8.97
CA MET A 49 1.43 14.95 -7.66
C MET A 49 2.92 14.83 -7.29
N ARG A 50 3.80 14.76 -8.30
CA ARG A 50 5.27 14.83 -8.10
C ARG A 50 5.77 16.21 -7.70
N ALA A 51 4.97 17.26 -7.86
CA ALA A 51 5.29 18.60 -7.38
C ALA A 51 4.76 18.85 -5.96
N SER A 52 3.87 18.00 -5.45
CA SER A 52 3.32 18.10 -4.10
C SER A 52 4.34 17.67 -3.03
N SER A 53 4.16 18.12 -1.79
CA SER A 53 5.02 17.69 -0.68
C SER A 53 4.87 16.19 -0.39
N THR A 54 5.89 15.60 0.25
CA THR A 54 5.88 14.20 0.72
C THR A 54 4.64 13.90 1.55
N TYR A 55 4.29 14.80 2.47
CA TYR A 55 3.11 14.68 3.33
C TYR A 55 1.80 14.54 2.53
N ILE A 56 1.60 15.35 1.49
CA ILE A 56 0.39 15.29 0.65
C ILE A 56 0.32 13.94 -0.09
N ARG A 57 1.47 13.41 -0.53
CA ARG A 57 1.53 12.12 -1.22
C ARG A 57 1.21 10.98 -0.26
N GLU A 58 1.80 10.99 0.93
CA GLU A 58 1.51 10.02 1.99
C GLU A 58 0.03 10.01 2.34
N LEU A 59 -0.56 11.18 2.59
CA LEU A 59 -1.98 11.32 2.89
C LEU A 59 -2.86 10.82 1.72
N TYR A 60 -2.48 11.11 0.47
CA TYR A 60 -3.15 10.58 -0.70
C TYR A 60 -3.13 9.05 -0.72
N ALA A 61 -1.98 8.43 -0.43
CA ALA A 61 -1.86 6.97 -0.40
C ALA A 61 -2.70 6.35 0.73
N VAL A 62 -2.73 6.94 1.93
CA VAL A 62 -3.57 6.47 3.04
C VAL A 62 -5.05 6.59 2.69
N THR A 63 -5.49 7.74 2.19
CA THR A 63 -6.91 7.96 1.88
C THR A 63 -7.39 7.04 0.76
N GLU A 64 -6.59 6.81 -0.27
CA GLU A 64 -6.90 5.83 -1.32
C GLU A 64 -6.87 4.39 -0.82
N LEU A 65 -5.94 4.05 0.08
CA LEU A 65 -5.90 2.74 0.73
C LEU A 65 -7.13 2.50 1.60
N LEU A 66 -7.62 3.48 2.34
CA LEU A 66 -8.83 3.32 3.14
C LEU A 66 -10.09 3.26 2.28
N LYS A 67 -10.16 4.08 1.22
CA LYS A 67 -11.30 4.07 0.27
C LYS A 67 -11.38 2.76 -0.51
N ASN A 68 -10.27 2.29 -1.05
CA ASN A 68 -10.23 1.14 -1.94
C ASN A 68 -9.91 -0.16 -1.18
N GLY A 69 -9.02 -0.12 -0.20
CA GLY A 69 -8.48 -1.29 0.51
C GLY A 69 -9.48 -1.98 1.44
N VAL A 70 -10.50 -1.29 1.94
CA VAL A 70 -11.63 -1.95 2.65
C VAL A 70 -12.49 -2.78 1.68
N SER A 71 -12.45 -2.44 0.38
CA SER A 71 -13.17 -3.16 -0.69
C SER A 71 -12.28 -4.13 -1.48
N ILE A 72 -10.95 -4.08 -1.34
CA ILE A 72 -10.01 -4.83 -2.20
C ILE A 72 -9.45 -6.05 -1.47
N CYS A 73 -10.18 -7.17 -1.60
CA CYS A 73 -9.70 -8.51 -1.28
C CYS A 73 -8.87 -9.13 -2.44
N TRP A 74 -8.44 -8.34 -3.44
CA TRP A 74 -7.87 -8.89 -4.67
C TRP A 74 -6.67 -8.10 -5.19
N VAL A 75 -5.46 -8.53 -4.83
CA VAL A 75 -4.27 -8.31 -5.67
C VAL A 75 -3.52 -9.63 -5.81
N ARG A 76 -3.26 -10.04 -7.06
CA ARG A 76 -2.50 -11.26 -7.34
C ARG A 76 -1.04 -11.11 -6.87
N PRO A 77 -0.48 -12.10 -6.17
CA PRO A 77 0.89 -12.08 -5.64
C PRO A 77 2.00 -11.78 -6.66
N SER A 78 1.76 -12.06 -7.96
CA SER A 78 2.72 -11.83 -9.04
C SER A 78 3.02 -10.35 -9.31
N GLU A 79 2.07 -9.45 -9.05
CA GLU A 79 2.25 -8.01 -9.25
C GLU A 79 3.05 -7.36 -8.09
N PHE A 80 2.98 -7.94 -6.88
CA PHE A 80 3.64 -7.43 -5.68
C PHE A 80 5.18 -7.38 -5.80
N SER A 81 5.79 -8.42 -6.37
CA SER A 81 7.26 -8.50 -6.51
C SER A 81 7.83 -7.49 -7.52
N ARG A 82 7.07 -7.13 -8.56
CA ARG A 82 7.51 -6.15 -9.57
C ARG A 82 7.50 -4.72 -9.03
N ILE A 83 6.61 -4.43 -8.09
CA ILE A 83 6.34 -3.07 -7.60
C ILE A 83 7.24 -2.69 -6.42
N THR A 84 7.49 -3.63 -5.49
CA THR A 84 8.45 -3.40 -4.37
C THR A 84 9.87 -3.14 -4.85
N LYS A 85 10.29 -3.75 -5.97
CA LYS A 85 11.57 -3.45 -6.63
C LYS A 85 11.64 -2.02 -7.17
N ALA A 86 10.52 -1.43 -7.60
CA ALA A 86 10.48 -0.10 -8.18
C ALA A 86 10.48 1.02 -7.11
N LEU A 87 9.96 0.75 -5.92
CA LEU A 87 10.03 1.67 -4.78
C LEU A 87 11.41 1.65 -4.10
N ARG A 88 12.05 0.47 -4.02
CA ARG A 88 13.35 0.28 -3.35
C ARG A 88 14.56 0.77 -4.14
N SER A 89 14.42 1.09 -5.43
CA SER A 89 15.54 1.45 -6.31
C SER A 89 15.75 2.97 -6.48
N SER A 90 15.28 3.80 -5.56
CA SER A 90 15.44 5.27 -5.59
C SER A 90 16.06 5.82 -4.33
#